data_AF-A0A5S4ZPE6-F1
#
_entry.id   AF-A0A5S4ZPE6-F1
#
_cell.length_a   1.000
_cell.length_b   1.000
_cell.length_c   1.000
_cell.angle_alpha   90.00
_cell.angle_beta   90.00
_cell.angle_gamma   90.00
#
_symmetry.space_group_name_H-M   'P 1'
#
loop_
_entity.id
_entity.type
_entity.pdbx_description
1 polymer ?
#
loop_
_entity_poly.entity_id
_entity_poly.type
_entity_poly.pdbx_seq_one_letter_code
_entity_poly.pdbx_strand_id
1 'polypeptide(L)'
;MEWVTLQTLFDNEEKAIKTANIVATTESRLASNPNGPQYEVETRIEQVEGKWQVSWRKVFAGFKSGCGGGCQSCQQQKAPKRTNGGKVIPFRKPNA
;
A
#
# COMPACT_ATOMS: atom_id res chain seq x y z
N MET A 1 14.77 -3.82 -3.79
CA MET A 1 13.89 -3.00 -4.65
C MET A 1 14.78 -2.22 -5.60
N GLU A 2 14.48 -2.29 -6.89
CA GLU A 2 15.28 -1.64 -7.93
C GLU A 2 14.90 -0.17 -8.10
N TRP A 3 15.89 0.64 -8.51
CA TRP A 3 15.67 2.02 -8.93
C TRP A 3 15.16 2.03 -10.37
N VAL A 4 14.08 2.75 -10.60
CA VAL A 4 13.50 2.99 -11.91
C VAL A 4 14.01 4.34 -12.42
N THR A 5 14.83 4.31 -13.47
CA THR A 5 15.32 5.51 -14.16
C THR A 5 14.28 5.99 -15.17
N LEU A 6 13.95 7.28 -15.16
CA LEU A 6 13.19 7.87 -16.25
C LEU A 6 14.03 7.84 -17.53
N GLN A 7 13.39 7.53 -18.65
CA GLN A 7 14.05 7.53 -19.97
C GLN A 7 14.46 8.95 -20.41
N THR A 8 13.76 9.97 -19.91
CA THR A 8 14.01 11.36 -20.24
C THR A 8 15.19 11.91 -19.44
N LEU A 9 16.17 12.49 -20.14
CA LEU A 9 17.25 13.28 -19.57
C LEU A 9 16.91 14.77 -19.67
N PHE A 10 17.29 15.55 -18.66
CA PHE A 10 16.98 16.98 -18.57
C PHE A 10 18.24 17.82 -18.70
N ASP A 11 18.18 18.90 -19.48
CA ASP A 11 19.32 19.81 -19.64
C ASP A 11 19.43 20.83 -18.48
N ASN A 12 18.36 21.00 -17.68
CA ASN A 12 18.31 21.92 -16.53
C ASN A 12 17.99 21.15 -15.25
N GLU A 13 18.79 21.37 -14.21
CA GLU A 13 18.61 20.83 -12.86
C GLU A 13 17.23 21.16 -12.30
N GLU A 14 16.76 22.40 -12.47
CA GLU A 14 15.46 22.84 -11.97
C GLU A 14 14.31 22.03 -12.59
N LYS A 15 14.43 21.68 -13.89
CA LYS A 15 13.47 20.79 -14.56
C LYS A 15 13.54 19.36 -14.02
N ALA A 16 14.74 18.86 -13.71
CA ALA A 16 14.92 17.54 -13.11
C ALA A 16 14.31 17.48 -11.70
N ILE A 17 14.54 18.50 -10.87
CA ILE A 17 13.96 18.64 -9.52
C ILE A 17 12.43 18.69 -9.60
N LYS A 18 11.88 19.53 -10.49
CA LYS A 18 10.43 19.62 -10.67
C LYS A 18 9.83 18.28 -11.09
N THR A 19 10.50 17.57 -12.00
CA THR A 19 10.06 16.24 -12.44
C THR A 19 10.12 15.22 -11.30
N ALA A 20 11.21 15.21 -10.53
CA ALA A 20 11.35 14.35 -9.37
C ALA A 20 10.22 14.57 -8.35
N ASN A 21 9.82 15.82 -8.10
CA ASN A 21 8.72 16.14 -7.20
C ASN A 21 7.35 15.65 -7.73
N ILE A 22 7.14 15.77 -9.05
CA ILE A 22 5.94 15.22 -9.70
C ILE A 22 5.91 13.71 -9.51
N VAL A 23 6.99 13.01 -9.84
CA VAL A 23 7.10 11.54 -9.71
C VAL A 23 6.89 11.11 -8.26
N ALA A 24 7.55 11.75 -7.30
CA ALA A 24 7.38 11.45 -5.88
C ALA A 24 5.90 11.52 -5.47
N THR A 25 5.19 12.56 -5.91
CA THR A 25 3.79 12.78 -5.57
C THR A 25 2.84 11.81 -6.29
N THR A 26 3.04 11.59 -7.59
CA THR A 26 2.15 10.74 -8.39
C THR A 26 2.33 9.28 -8.05
N GLU A 27 3.58 8.81 -7.95
CA GLU A 27 3.87 7.42 -7.62
C GLU A 27 3.51 7.09 -6.18
N SER A 28 3.67 8.02 -5.23
CA SER A 28 3.24 7.80 -3.84
C SER A 28 1.72 7.54 -3.76
N ARG A 29 0.92 8.30 -4.53
CA ARG A 29 -0.54 8.13 -4.61
C ARG A 29 -0.94 6.80 -5.25
N LEU A 30 -0.18 6.32 -6.23
CA LEU A 30 -0.48 5.07 -6.94
C LEU A 30 0.08 3.83 -6.23
N ALA A 31 1.15 3.97 -5.45
CA ALA A 31 1.82 2.84 -4.83
C ALA A 31 1.05 2.33 -3.60
N SER A 32 0.35 3.20 -2.87
CA SER A 32 -0.33 2.85 -1.63
C SER A 32 -1.79 2.43 -1.85
N ASN A 33 -2.20 1.33 -1.23
CA ASN A 33 -3.59 0.86 -1.26
C ASN A 33 -4.35 1.39 -0.02
N PRO A 34 -5.55 1.99 -0.14
CA PRO A 34 -6.32 2.52 1.00
C PRO A 34 -6.46 1.58 2.22
N ASN A 35 -6.54 0.26 1.99
CA ASN A 35 -6.72 -0.75 3.05
C ASN A 35 -5.62 -1.83 3.00
N GLY A 36 -4.39 -1.44 2.67
CA GLY A 36 -3.32 -2.42 2.47
C GLY A 36 -1.90 -1.87 2.66
N PRO A 37 -0.92 -2.49 2.00
CA PRO A 37 0.46 -2.02 1.97
C PRO A 37 0.53 -0.53 1.58
N GLN A 38 1.30 0.22 2.37
CA GLN A 38 1.70 1.59 2.09
C GLN A 38 3.12 1.58 1.59
N TYR A 39 3.37 2.45 0.63
CA TYR A 39 4.69 2.66 0.08
C TYR A 39 4.97 4.15 0.00
N GLU A 40 6.18 4.51 0.40
CA GLU A 40 6.77 5.79 0.12
C GLU A 40 7.55 5.73 -1.20
N VAL A 41 7.84 6.90 -1.76
CA VAL A 41 8.61 7.01 -2.99
C VAL A 41 9.81 7.87 -2.71
N GLU A 42 11.00 7.29 -2.92
CA GLU A 42 12.25 8.03 -2.91
C GLU A 42 12.61 8.41 -4.34
N THR A 43 13.08 9.63 -4.53
CA THR A 43 13.60 10.12 -5.80
C THR A 43 15.07 10.48 -5.65
N ARG A 44 15.83 10.26 -6.72
CA ARG A 44 17.25 10.54 -6.83
C ARG A 44 17.48 11.29 -8.13
N ILE A 45 18.30 12.32 -8.07
CA ILE A 45 18.70 13.12 -9.22
C ILE A 45 20.21 12.99 -9.35
N GLU A 46 20.67 12.61 -10.52
CA GLU A 46 22.09 12.43 -10.80
C GLU A 46 22.48 13.12 -12.10
N GLN A 47 23.73 13.57 -12.18
CA GLN A 47 24.27 14.10 -13.41
C GLN A 47 24.96 12.97 -14.19
N VAL A 48 24.53 12.75 -15.43
CA VAL A 48 25.06 11.72 -16.34
C VAL A 48 25.34 12.39 -17.68
N GLU A 49 26.59 12.32 -18.14
CA GLU A 49 27.03 12.87 -19.44
C GLU A 49 26.66 14.35 -19.65
N GLY A 50 26.70 15.15 -18.57
CA GLY A 50 26.37 16.58 -18.62
C GLY A 50 24.87 16.88 -18.62
N LYS A 51 24.00 15.87 -18.54
CA LYS A 51 22.55 16.02 -18.37
C LYS A 51 22.12 15.51 -16.99
N TRP A 52 20.89 15.82 -16.61
CA TRP A 52 20.29 15.41 -15.35
C TRP A 52 19.35 14.22 -15.57
N GLN A 53 19.60 13.13 -14.86
CA GLN A 53 18.79 11.93 -14.86
C GLN A 53 18.00 11.85 -13.54
N VAL A 54 16.73 11.46 -13.64
CA VAL A 54 15.86 11.25 -12.48
C VAL A 54 15.55 9.78 -12.35
N SER A 55 15.77 9.24 -11.15
CA SER A 55 15.47 7.87 -10.77
C SER A 55 14.56 7.87 -9.56
N TRP A 56 13.74 6.84 -9.41
CA TRP A 56 12.87 6.71 -8.26
C TRP A 56 12.72 5.25 -7.85
N ARG A 57 12.33 5.01 -6.61
CA ARG A 57 11.97 3.67 -6.14
C ARG A 57 10.84 3.73 -5.14
N LYS A 58 10.07 2.65 -5.09
CA LYS A 58 9.11 2.40 -4.02
C LYS A 58 9.86 1.91 -2.80
N VAL A 59 9.45 2.36 -1.61
CA VAL A 59 9.96 1.91 -0.33
C VAL A 59 8.76 1.48 0.51
N PHE A 60 8.77 0.25 1.00
CA PHE A 60 7.67 -0.24 1.81
C PHE A 60 7.64 0.52 3.16
N ALA A 61 6.54 1.21 3.41
CA ALA A 61 6.35 2.04 4.60
C ALA A 61 5.56 1.33 5.70
N GLY A 62 4.90 0.22 5.39
CA GLY A 62 4.11 -0.56 6.34
C GLY A 62 2.73 -0.93 5.81
N PHE A 63 1.84 -1.39 6.68
CA PHE A 63 0.44 -1.62 6.34
C PHE A 63 -0.42 -0.56 6.99
N LYS A 64 -1.30 0.07 6.22
CA LYS A 64 -2.39 0.86 6.79
C LYS A 64 -3.51 -0.11 7.13
N SER A 65 -3.60 -0.51 8.38
CA SER A 65 -4.74 -1.28 8.87
C SER A 65 -5.98 -0.41 8.73
N GLY A 66 -6.85 -0.71 7.77
CA GLY A 66 -8.15 -0.04 7.57
C GLY A 66 -9.16 -0.20 8.73
N CYS A 67 -8.71 -0.68 9.90
CA CYS A 67 -9.48 -0.78 11.14
C CYS A 67 -8.62 -0.33 12.32
N GLY A 68 -8.38 0.98 12.43
CA GLY A 68 -7.91 1.61 13.67
C GLY A 68 -9.01 1.74 14.74
N GLY A 69 -10.25 1.43 14.39
CA GLY A 69 -11.34 1.17 15.33
C GLY A 69 -11.68 -0.30 15.25
N GLY A 70 -11.63 -1.01 16.37
CA GLY A 70 -12.22 -2.34 16.45
C GLY A 70 -13.64 -2.31 15.89
N CYS A 71 -14.08 -3.40 15.28
CA CYS A 71 -15.41 -3.56 14.73
C CYS A 71 -16.45 -2.95 15.71
N GLN A 72 -17.07 -1.82 15.37
CA GLN A 72 -18.04 -1.17 16.26
C GLN A 72 -19.27 -2.05 16.51
N SER A 73 -19.49 -3.10 15.72
CA SER A 73 -20.51 -4.11 16.01
C SER A 73 -20.08 -5.13 17.07
N CYS A 74 -18.80 -5.19 17.46
CA CYS A 74 -18.32 -6.05 18.54
C CYS A 74 -18.37 -5.36 19.91
N GLN A 75 -18.71 -4.07 19.98
CA GLN A 75 -18.90 -3.38 21.25
C GLN A 75 -20.36 -3.55 21.71
N GLN A 76 -20.52 -4.40 22.74
CA GLN A 76 -21.68 -4.48 23.64
C GLN A 76 -22.91 -5.31 23.26
N GLN A 77 -22.83 -6.26 22.33
CA GLN A 77 -23.74 -7.41 22.46
C GLN A 77 -23.10 -8.39 23.43
N LYS A 78 -23.56 -8.40 24.69
CA LYS A 78 -23.28 -9.48 25.64
C LYS A 78 -23.41 -10.79 24.86
N ALA A 79 -22.35 -11.62 24.86
CA ALA A 79 -22.42 -12.93 24.23
C ALA A 79 -23.74 -13.59 24.66
N PRO A 80 -24.58 -14.05 23.72
CA PRO A 80 -25.85 -14.65 24.08
C PRO A 80 -25.58 -15.76 25.09
N LYS A 81 -26.34 -15.76 26.21
CA LYS A 81 -26.21 -16.80 27.24
C LYS A 81 -26.22 -18.15 26.53
N ARG A 82 -25.27 -19.03 26.86
CA ARG A 82 -25.30 -20.43 26.44
C ARG A 82 -26.67 -20.99 26.81
N THR A 83 -27.53 -21.18 25.82
CA THR A 83 -28.74 -21.96 25.98
C THR A 83 -28.28 -23.41 26.04
N ASN A 84 -28.55 -24.09 27.15
CA ASN A 84 -28.34 -25.54 27.28
C ASN A 84 -29.27 -26.24 26.28
N GLY A 85 -28.85 -26.37 25.02
CA GLY A 85 -29.72 -26.93 23.98
C GLY A 85 -29.24 -26.76 22.54
N GLY A 86 -27.95 -26.62 22.28
CA GLY A 86 -27.44 -26.70 20.91
C GLY A 86 -27.59 -28.12 20.37
N LYS A 87 -28.60 -28.36 19.52
CA LYS A 87 -28.77 -29.65 18.85
C LYS A 87 -27.77 -29.74 17.71
N VAL A 88 -26.75 -30.60 17.86
CA VAL A 88 -25.82 -30.94 16.78
C VAL A 88 -26.61 -31.67 15.69
N ILE A 89 -26.66 -31.10 14.48
CA ILE A 89 -27.23 -31.76 13.30
C ILE A 89 -26.08 -32.48 12.60
N PRO A 90 -25.99 -33.82 12.68
CA PRO A 90 -24.96 -34.54 11.95
C PRO A 90 -25.19 -34.41 10.45
N PHE A 91 -24.12 -34.12 9.70
CA PHE A 91 -24.15 -34.16 8.25
C PHE A 91 -24.47 -35.59 7.81
N ARG A 92 -25.57 -35.78 7.06
CA ARG A 92 -25.84 -37.06 6.40
C ARG A 92 -24.73 -37.28 5.37
N LYS A 93 -24.00 -38.39 5.49
CA LYS A 93 -23.08 -38.81 4.42
C LYS A 93 -23.91 -39.02 3.14
N PRO A 94 -23.46 -38.56 1.97
CA PRO A 94 -24.09 -38.91 0.72
C PRO A 94 -24.06 -40.45 0.59
N ASN A 95 -25.20 -41.05 0.30
CA ASN A 95 -25.29 -42.49 0.01
C ASN A 95 -24.37 -42.76 -1.19
N ALA A 96 -23.42 -43.68 -1.00
CA ALA A 96 -22.67 -44.31 -2.09
C ALA A 96 -23.54 -45.36 -2.78
#